data_AF-A0A9D6J645-F1
#
_entry.id   AF-A0A9D6J645-F1
#
_cell.length_a   1.000
_cell.length_b   1.000
_cell.length_c   1.000
_cell.angle_alpha   90.00
_cell.angle_beta   90.00
_cell.angle_gamma   90.00
#
_symmetry.space_group_name_H-M   'P 1'
#
loop_
_entity.id
_entity.type
_entity.pdbx_description
1 polymer ?
#
loop_
_entity_poly.entity_id
_entity_poly.type
_entity_poly.pdbx_seq_one_letter_code
_entity_poly.pdbx_strand_id
1 'polypeptide(L)'
;GKSTDTQDVLSALEEKGIPLALAVAETLKFKALHSETKLYLDAIEQFKNAVEKRLSTAKIVSLKKTETCTIAIPAREITIEGIRLTIPSHFIAPSGLRIIDYGPKDEAGTLLPDIWVSFASDEKIVQTQMTLDGKSVRARHAVPLQGISEKTFIYRLPLNPENVFSIGTHNVNFTLTDSGGHQASATWSFTVGIKPVSTPAIPSDGKNVGSFTIDTNLLFPQSSINGFVSVNVYETQKGERSFEYILFTGSNLQKPMLKTSSLFFLRKIITKRTSKDIFTLFPKTKLAFLGNKLTFSYDYSGDGKIVAVQWNIEDD
;
A
#
# COMPACT_ATOMS: atom_id res chain seq x y z
N GLY A 1 -17.38 28.71 -45.26
CA GLY A 1 -17.78 29.92 -45.99
C GLY A 1 -16.58 30.85 -46.14
N LYS A 2 -16.55 31.68 -47.18
CA LYS A 2 -15.52 32.70 -47.46
C LYS A 2 -15.57 33.91 -46.50
N SER A 3 -15.85 33.69 -45.21
CA SER A 3 -15.85 34.80 -44.24
C SER A 3 -14.50 34.83 -43.52
N THR A 4 -13.84 35.99 -43.58
CA THR A 4 -12.66 36.33 -42.75
C THR A 4 -13.07 36.85 -41.37
N ASP A 5 -14.37 37.00 -41.11
CA ASP A 5 -14.89 37.44 -39.83
C ASP A 5 -15.08 36.24 -38.89
N THR A 6 -14.11 36.08 -38.00
CA THR A 6 -14.06 34.98 -37.05
C THR A 6 -15.07 35.12 -35.91
N GLN A 7 -15.58 36.33 -35.63
CA GLN A 7 -16.60 36.56 -34.60
C GLN A 7 -18.00 36.20 -35.10
N ASP A 8 -18.32 36.51 -36.34
CA ASP A 8 -19.60 36.11 -36.95
C ASP A 8 -19.70 34.58 -37.07
N VAL A 9 -18.62 33.94 -37.51
CA VAL A 9 -18.54 32.47 -37.57
C VAL A 9 -18.66 31.87 -36.17
N LEU A 10 -18.00 32.46 -35.18
CA LEU A 10 -18.10 31.98 -33.81
C LEU A 10 -19.52 32.13 -33.25
N SER A 11 -20.21 33.24 -33.51
CA SER A 11 -21.55 33.50 -32.98
C SER A 11 -22.61 32.62 -33.63
N ALA A 12 -22.41 32.25 -34.90
CA ALA A 12 -23.27 31.33 -35.64
C ALA A 12 -23.02 29.84 -35.32
N LEU A 13 -21.92 29.49 -34.62
CA LEU A 13 -21.65 28.11 -34.22
C LEU A 13 -22.64 27.65 -33.16
N GLU A 14 -23.36 26.58 -33.46
CA GLU A 14 -24.15 25.81 -32.50
C GLU A 14 -23.24 25.11 -31.47
N GLU A 15 -23.73 24.86 -30.25
CA GLU A 15 -22.92 24.28 -29.16
C GLU A 15 -22.27 22.93 -29.55
N LYS A 16 -22.95 22.13 -30.37
CA LYS A 16 -22.47 20.84 -30.87
C LYS A 16 -21.32 20.95 -31.88
N GLY A 17 -21.17 22.10 -32.51
CA GLY A 17 -20.10 22.40 -33.49
C GLY A 17 -18.81 22.92 -32.86
N ILE A 18 -18.80 23.23 -31.55
CA ILE A 18 -17.65 23.83 -30.86
C ILE A 18 -16.40 22.93 -30.88
N PRO A 19 -16.46 21.60 -30.63
CA PRO A 19 -15.27 20.74 -30.70
C PRO A 19 -14.65 20.67 -32.10
N LEU A 20 -15.48 20.64 -33.14
CA LEU A 20 -15.02 20.64 -34.53
C LEU A 20 -14.37 21.97 -34.90
N ALA A 21 -14.90 23.09 -34.39
CA ALA A 21 -14.32 24.41 -34.61
C ALA A 21 -12.90 24.54 -34.06
N LEU A 22 -12.55 23.84 -32.97
CA LEU A 22 -11.20 23.82 -32.42
C LEU A 22 -10.21 23.12 -33.38
N ALA A 23 -10.59 21.97 -33.93
CA ALA A 23 -9.80 21.26 -34.92
C ALA A 23 -9.61 22.08 -36.22
N VAL A 24 -10.65 22.82 -36.62
CA VAL A 24 -10.57 23.76 -37.75
C VAL A 24 -9.60 24.90 -37.46
N ALA A 25 -9.60 25.46 -36.24
CA ALA A 25 -8.66 26.52 -35.86
C ALA A 25 -7.19 26.05 -35.94
N GLU A 26 -6.87 24.84 -35.47
CA GLU A 26 -5.53 24.25 -35.58
C GLU A 26 -5.13 24.01 -37.04
N THR A 27 -6.07 23.53 -37.85
CA THR A 27 -5.83 23.33 -39.29
C THR A 27 -5.57 24.65 -40.00
N LEU A 28 -6.30 25.72 -39.65
CA LEU A 28 -6.08 27.06 -40.20
C LEU A 28 -4.74 27.63 -39.76
N LYS A 29 -4.33 27.41 -38.50
CA LYS A 29 -3.01 27.81 -37.99
C LYS A 29 -1.89 27.13 -38.77
N PHE A 30 -2.01 25.82 -38.98
CA PHE A 30 -1.08 25.06 -39.81
C PHE A 30 -1.01 25.65 -41.22
N LYS A 31 -2.14 25.87 -41.89
CA LYS A 31 -2.17 26.45 -43.25
C LYS A 31 -1.58 27.86 -43.31
N ALA A 32 -1.81 28.68 -42.30
CA ALA A 32 -1.28 30.05 -42.25
C ALA A 32 0.24 30.07 -42.08
N LEU A 33 0.79 29.20 -41.23
CA LEU A 33 2.24 29.02 -41.08
C LEU A 33 2.92 28.58 -42.38
N HIS A 34 2.19 27.88 -43.24
CA HIS A 34 2.70 27.38 -44.53
C HIS A 34 2.29 28.27 -45.72
N SER A 35 1.76 29.48 -45.47
CA SER A 35 1.30 30.42 -46.51
C SER A 35 0.23 29.86 -47.46
N GLU A 36 -0.50 28.81 -47.04
CA GLU A 36 -1.58 28.18 -47.79
C GLU A 36 -2.94 28.88 -47.60
N THR A 37 -2.97 29.93 -46.77
CA THR A 37 -4.15 30.78 -46.56
C THR A 37 -3.73 32.24 -46.38
N LYS A 38 -4.65 33.15 -46.71
CA LYS A 38 -4.47 34.61 -46.54
C LYS A 38 -4.88 35.11 -45.15
N LEU A 39 -5.25 34.20 -44.24
CA LEU A 39 -5.62 34.54 -42.87
C LEU A 39 -4.37 34.82 -42.04
N TYR A 40 -4.40 35.93 -41.29
CA TYR A 40 -3.33 36.28 -40.35
C TYR A 40 -3.35 35.34 -39.13
N LEU A 41 -2.17 34.97 -38.64
CA LEU A 41 -2.01 34.08 -37.47
C LEU A 41 -2.75 34.63 -36.25
N ASP A 42 -2.65 35.94 -35.99
CA ASP A 42 -3.32 36.61 -34.86
C ASP A 42 -4.85 36.42 -34.91
N ALA A 43 -5.45 36.48 -36.10
CA ALA A 43 -6.89 36.30 -36.26
C ALA A 43 -7.32 34.85 -36.01
N ILE A 44 -6.48 33.88 -36.38
CA ILE A 44 -6.71 32.46 -36.13
C ILE A 44 -6.55 32.14 -34.64
N GLU A 45 -5.57 32.75 -33.99
CA GLU A 45 -5.30 32.55 -32.56
C GLU A 45 -6.39 33.20 -31.69
N GLN A 46 -6.89 34.37 -32.09
CA GLN A 46 -8.08 34.97 -31.49
C GLN A 46 -9.32 34.07 -31.65
N PHE A 47 -9.55 33.49 -32.83
CA PHE A 47 -10.64 32.55 -33.05
C PHE A 47 -10.51 31.30 -32.17
N LYS A 48 -9.32 30.70 -32.11
CA LYS A 48 -9.02 29.54 -31.27
C LYS A 48 -9.31 29.83 -29.80
N ASN A 49 -8.77 30.92 -29.26
CA ASN A 49 -8.97 31.32 -27.87
C ASN A 49 -10.45 31.56 -27.55
N ALA A 50 -11.21 32.11 -28.50
CA ALA A 50 -12.64 32.33 -28.33
C ALA A 50 -13.45 31.02 -28.36
N VAL A 51 -13.08 30.05 -29.20
CA VAL A 51 -13.64 28.68 -29.20
C VAL A 51 -13.33 27.97 -27.87
N GLU A 52 -12.10 28.04 -27.37
CA GLU A 52 -11.69 27.45 -26.09
C GLU A 52 -12.41 28.11 -24.89
N LYS A 53 -12.59 29.43 -24.92
CA LYS A 53 -13.37 30.15 -23.91
C LYS A 53 -14.84 29.75 -23.94
N ARG A 54 -15.42 29.56 -25.14
CA ARG A 54 -16.81 29.09 -25.28
C ARG A 54 -16.95 27.62 -24.85
N LEU A 55 -15.96 26.78 -25.14
CA LEU A 55 -15.92 25.38 -24.69
C LEU A 55 -15.81 25.26 -23.17
N SER A 56 -14.94 26.07 -22.53
CA SER A 56 -14.77 26.07 -21.06
C SER A 56 -15.97 26.64 -20.29
N THR A 57 -16.81 27.43 -20.95
CA THR A 57 -18.07 27.97 -20.39
C THR A 57 -19.32 27.20 -20.83
N ALA A 58 -19.20 26.29 -21.81
CA ALA A 58 -20.29 25.44 -22.26
C ALA A 58 -20.64 24.40 -21.18
N LYS A 59 -21.91 24.37 -20.76
CA LYS A 59 -22.39 23.47 -19.69
C LYS A 59 -22.45 21.99 -20.10
N ILE A 60 -22.29 21.67 -21.39
CA ILE A 60 -22.56 20.34 -21.97
C ILE A 60 -21.28 19.53 -22.26
N VAL A 61 -20.10 20.15 -22.33
CA VAL A 61 -18.84 19.46 -22.66
C VAL A 61 -17.80 19.71 -21.58
N SER A 62 -17.74 18.83 -20.58
CA SER A 62 -16.64 18.77 -19.62
C SER A 62 -15.72 17.61 -19.98
N LEU A 63 -14.66 17.88 -20.76
CA LEU A 63 -13.54 16.95 -20.88
C LEU A 63 -12.43 17.43 -19.95
N LYS A 64 -12.54 17.05 -18.67
CA LYS A 64 -11.38 17.08 -17.77
C LYS A 64 -10.50 15.89 -18.13
N LYS A 65 -9.29 16.17 -18.63
CA LYS A 65 -8.20 15.19 -18.71
C LYS A 65 -7.82 14.79 -17.28
N THR A 66 -8.45 13.74 -16.76
CA THR A 66 -7.97 13.04 -15.56
C THR A 66 -7.18 11.83 -16.03
N GLU A 67 -5.87 11.80 -15.76
CA GLU A 67 -4.93 10.85 -16.35
C GLU A 67 -5.13 9.38 -15.93
N THR A 68 -6.21 9.01 -15.27
CA THR A 68 -6.46 7.63 -14.85
C THR A 68 -7.96 7.32 -14.77
N CYS A 69 -8.59 6.99 -15.90
CA CYS A 69 -9.89 6.31 -15.87
C CYS A 69 -9.64 4.80 -15.70
N THR A 70 -9.98 4.24 -14.54
CA THR A 70 -9.81 2.81 -14.22
C THR A 70 -11.01 1.94 -14.61
N ILE A 71 -12.01 2.53 -15.28
CA ILE A 71 -13.26 1.87 -15.65
C ILE A 71 -13.25 1.63 -17.15
N ALA A 72 -13.47 0.37 -17.55
CA ALA A 72 -13.60 0.01 -18.96
C ALA A 72 -14.78 0.75 -19.60
N ILE A 73 -14.50 1.55 -20.63
CA ILE A 73 -15.52 2.23 -21.41
C ILE A 73 -15.68 1.44 -22.71
N PRO A 74 -16.75 0.62 -22.87
CA PRO A 74 -16.96 -0.11 -24.10
C PRO A 74 -17.15 0.87 -25.25
N ALA A 75 -16.66 0.49 -26.43
CA ALA A 75 -16.97 1.21 -27.65
C ALA A 75 -18.50 1.26 -27.79
N ARG A 76 -19.03 2.46 -27.99
CA ARG A 76 -20.45 2.65 -28.19
C ARG A 76 -20.72 3.72 -29.21
N GLU A 77 -21.72 3.44 -30.02
CA GLU A 77 -22.26 4.42 -30.95
C GLU A 77 -23.42 5.12 -30.26
N ILE A 78 -23.34 6.44 -30.22
CA ILE A 78 -24.48 7.26 -29.83
C ILE A 78 -24.86 8.10 -31.04
N THR A 79 -26.16 8.15 -31.33
CA THR A 79 -26.68 9.00 -32.40
C THR A 79 -27.26 10.24 -31.75
N ILE A 80 -26.67 11.39 -32.03
CA ILE A 80 -27.18 12.69 -31.59
C ILE A 80 -27.60 13.43 -32.85
N GLU A 81 -28.91 13.64 -33.02
CA GLU A 81 -29.51 14.34 -34.18
C GLU A 81 -29.01 13.85 -35.53
N GLY A 82 -29.05 12.52 -35.73
CA GLY A 82 -28.69 11.88 -37.00
C GLY A 82 -27.18 11.74 -37.25
N ILE A 83 -26.34 12.34 -36.42
CA ILE A 83 -24.88 12.17 -36.49
C ILE A 83 -24.48 10.99 -35.60
N ARG A 84 -23.90 9.95 -36.22
CA ARG A 84 -23.28 8.83 -35.50
C ARG A 84 -21.96 9.28 -34.91
N LEU A 85 -21.90 9.35 -33.58
CA LEU A 85 -20.67 9.52 -32.84
C LEU A 85 -20.18 8.14 -32.42
N THR A 86 -19.09 7.70 -33.05
CA THR A 86 -18.35 6.52 -32.63
C THR A 86 -17.42 6.94 -31.50
N ILE A 87 -17.73 6.53 -30.27
CA ILE A 87 -16.81 6.65 -29.16
C ILE A 87 -15.90 5.41 -29.24
N PRO A 88 -14.63 5.54 -29.67
CA PRO A 88 -13.72 4.40 -29.71
C PRO A 88 -13.49 3.88 -28.29
N SER A 89 -13.18 2.59 -28.15
CA SER A 89 -12.66 2.08 -26.89
C SER A 89 -11.37 2.86 -26.58
N HIS A 90 -11.34 3.58 -25.45
CA HIS A 90 -10.15 4.31 -25.05
C HIS A 90 -9.20 3.35 -24.34
N PHE A 91 -7.95 3.30 -24.82
CA PHE A 91 -6.74 2.69 -24.24
C PHE A 91 -6.99 1.59 -23.19
N ILE A 92 -6.95 0.32 -23.63
CA ILE A 92 -6.72 -0.82 -22.76
C ILE A 92 -5.23 -0.80 -22.43
N ALA A 93 -4.83 -0.17 -21.32
CA ALA A 93 -3.70 -0.75 -20.60
C ALA A 93 -4.16 -2.16 -20.25
N PRO A 94 -3.43 -3.25 -20.56
CA PRO A 94 -3.81 -4.54 -20.03
C PRO A 94 -3.96 -4.36 -18.52
N SER A 95 -5.19 -4.51 -18.01
CA SER A 95 -5.47 -4.63 -16.58
C SER A 95 -5.01 -6.02 -16.14
N GLY A 96 -3.73 -6.30 -16.43
CA GLY A 96 -3.05 -7.47 -15.92
C GLY A 96 -3.16 -7.46 -14.40
N LEU A 97 -3.16 -8.66 -13.86
CA LEU A 97 -3.12 -8.89 -12.43
C LEU A 97 -2.13 -7.92 -11.77
N ARG A 98 -2.62 -7.14 -10.81
CA ARG A 98 -1.81 -6.21 -10.02
C ARG A 98 -2.27 -6.15 -8.58
N ILE A 99 -1.32 -5.99 -7.67
CA ILE A 99 -1.60 -5.68 -6.28
C ILE A 99 -1.80 -4.16 -6.18
N ILE A 100 -2.94 -3.74 -5.62
CA ILE A 100 -3.32 -2.32 -5.50
C ILE A 100 -3.09 -1.79 -4.09
N ASP A 101 -3.14 -2.67 -3.08
CA ASP A 101 -2.86 -2.31 -1.69
C ASP A 101 -2.52 -3.57 -0.88
N TYR A 102 -1.88 -3.39 0.26
CA TYR A 102 -1.51 -4.47 1.17
C TYR A 102 -1.34 -3.97 2.60
N GLY A 103 -1.43 -4.89 3.55
CA GLY A 103 -1.14 -4.60 4.94
C GLY A 103 -0.82 -5.85 5.76
N PRO A 104 -0.42 -5.66 7.02
CA PRO A 104 -0.36 -4.39 7.75
C PRO A 104 0.77 -3.46 7.27
N LYS A 105 0.59 -2.14 7.47
CA LYS A 105 1.59 -1.11 7.19
C LYS A 105 2.09 -0.52 8.50
N ASP A 106 3.38 -0.21 8.55
CA ASP A 106 4.03 0.33 9.75
C ASP A 106 3.91 -0.60 10.96
N GLU A 107 3.04 -0.32 11.94
CA GLU A 107 2.92 -1.08 13.19
C GLU A 107 1.61 -1.86 13.27
N ALA A 108 1.72 -3.18 13.47
CA ALA A 108 0.59 -4.10 13.51
C ALA A 108 -0.20 -4.07 14.83
N GLY A 109 0.45 -3.72 15.95
CA GLY A 109 -0.22 -3.57 17.24
C GLY A 109 -0.62 -4.87 17.96
N THR A 110 -0.55 -6.02 17.28
CA THR A 110 -0.88 -7.34 17.82
C THR A 110 0.12 -8.40 17.39
N LEU A 111 0.21 -9.50 18.16
CA LEU A 111 1.06 -10.67 17.88
C LEU A 111 0.48 -11.56 16.78
N LEU A 112 -0.78 -11.31 16.38
CA LEU A 112 -1.49 -12.08 15.36
C LEU A 112 -2.25 -11.12 14.43
N PRO A 113 -1.54 -10.26 13.68
CA PRO A 113 -2.20 -9.38 12.73
C PRO A 113 -2.78 -10.18 11.57
N ASP A 114 -3.89 -9.69 11.03
CA ASP A 114 -4.35 -10.12 9.72
C ASP A 114 -3.43 -9.52 8.66
N ILE A 115 -2.89 -10.38 7.81
CA ILE A 115 -2.13 -9.96 6.63
C ILE A 115 -3.08 -9.94 5.46
N TRP A 116 -3.11 -8.85 4.71
CA TRP A 116 -4.07 -8.71 3.62
C TRP A 116 -3.44 -8.09 2.38
N VAL A 117 -4.00 -8.46 1.23
CA VAL A 117 -3.59 -7.97 -0.08
C VAL A 117 -4.82 -7.73 -0.91
N SER A 118 -4.97 -6.51 -1.41
CA SER A 118 -6.00 -6.12 -2.35
C SER A 118 -5.43 -6.09 -3.75
N PHE A 119 -6.18 -6.58 -4.72
CA PHE A 119 -5.72 -6.72 -6.10
C PHE A 119 -6.76 -6.27 -7.12
N ALA A 120 -6.29 -6.00 -8.33
CA ALA A 120 -7.14 -5.84 -9.50
C ALA A 120 -6.72 -6.91 -10.52
N SER A 121 -7.70 -7.65 -11.02
CA SER A 121 -7.54 -8.62 -12.11
C SER A 121 -8.85 -8.71 -12.88
N ASP A 122 -8.74 -8.94 -14.18
CA ASP A 122 -9.86 -9.28 -15.06
C ASP A 122 -10.14 -10.79 -15.06
N GLU A 123 -9.22 -11.57 -14.48
CA GLU A 123 -9.24 -13.01 -14.45
C GLU A 123 -9.35 -13.54 -13.01
N LYS A 124 -9.74 -14.82 -12.89
CA LYS A 124 -9.87 -15.45 -11.57
C LYS A 124 -8.47 -15.74 -11.03
N ILE A 125 -8.22 -15.40 -9.77
CA ILE A 125 -7.01 -15.83 -9.08
C ILE A 125 -7.07 -17.35 -8.86
N VAL A 126 -6.05 -18.05 -9.35
CA VAL A 126 -5.92 -19.51 -9.24
C VAL A 126 -4.82 -19.92 -8.27
N GLN A 127 -3.88 -19.04 -7.97
CA GLN A 127 -2.79 -19.33 -7.04
C GLN A 127 -2.41 -18.11 -6.20
N THR A 128 -2.07 -18.38 -4.94
CA THR A 128 -1.50 -17.40 -4.01
C THR A 128 -0.31 -18.01 -3.30
N GLN A 129 0.79 -17.28 -3.18
CA GLN A 129 1.97 -17.69 -2.40
C GLN A 129 2.37 -16.56 -1.46
N MET A 130 2.66 -16.90 -0.20
CA MET A 130 3.13 -15.94 0.80
C MET A 130 4.31 -16.52 1.56
N THR A 131 5.32 -15.71 1.80
CA THR A 131 6.38 -15.99 2.78
C THR A 131 6.44 -14.89 3.82
N LEU A 132 6.60 -15.29 5.09
CA LEU A 132 6.87 -14.42 6.22
C LEU A 132 8.26 -14.70 6.75
N ASP A 133 9.12 -13.69 6.77
CA ASP A 133 10.53 -13.81 7.20
C ASP A 133 11.25 -14.97 6.50
N GLY A 134 10.96 -15.15 5.20
CA GLY A 134 11.50 -16.23 4.36
C GLY A 134 10.84 -17.60 4.57
N LYS A 135 9.90 -17.76 5.50
CA LYS A 135 9.15 -19.00 5.74
C LYS A 135 7.82 -19.00 5.00
N SER A 136 7.52 -20.04 4.24
CA SER A 136 6.25 -20.15 3.51
C SER A 136 5.05 -20.29 4.44
N VAL A 137 4.01 -19.50 4.18
CA VAL A 137 2.72 -19.59 4.86
C VAL A 137 1.76 -20.42 4.02
N ARG A 138 1.14 -21.42 4.64
CA ARG A 138 0.24 -22.35 3.94
C ARG A 138 -1.08 -21.65 3.57
N ALA A 139 -1.50 -21.81 2.31
CA ALA A 139 -2.68 -21.18 1.72
C ALA A 139 -4.00 -21.46 2.47
N ARG A 140 -4.12 -22.57 3.20
CA ARG A 140 -5.30 -22.90 4.04
C ARG A 140 -5.58 -21.90 5.18
N HIS A 141 -4.64 -21.00 5.47
CA HIS A 141 -4.83 -19.92 6.45
C HIS A 141 -5.33 -18.62 5.80
N ALA A 142 -5.49 -18.60 4.48
CA ALA A 142 -6.26 -17.56 3.80
C ALA A 142 -7.74 -17.81 4.08
N VAL A 143 -8.37 -16.93 4.86
CA VAL A 143 -9.80 -16.97 5.10
C VAL A 143 -10.39 -15.78 4.38
N PRO A 144 -11.33 -15.96 3.42
CA PRO A 144 -12.13 -14.83 2.97
C PRO A 144 -12.97 -14.37 4.17
N LEU A 145 -12.59 -13.25 4.79
CA LEU A 145 -13.50 -12.60 5.73
C LEU A 145 -14.68 -12.10 4.92
N GLN A 146 -15.87 -12.61 5.25
CA GLN A 146 -17.11 -12.17 4.63
C GLN A 146 -17.22 -10.64 4.80
N GLY A 147 -17.33 -9.91 3.68
CA GLY A 147 -17.60 -8.47 3.69
C GLY A 147 -16.49 -7.53 3.20
N ILE A 148 -15.30 -8.01 2.83
CA ILE A 148 -14.16 -7.12 2.45
C ILE A 148 -13.94 -7.03 0.91
N SER A 149 -14.80 -7.66 0.11
CA SER A 149 -14.81 -7.75 -1.38
C SER A 149 -14.11 -8.97 -1.96
N GLU A 150 -14.53 -9.39 -3.16
CA GLU A 150 -13.90 -10.47 -3.94
C GLU A 150 -12.45 -10.15 -4.38
N LYS A 151 -11.99 -8.93 -4.11
CA LYS A 151 -10.70 -8.39 -4.57
C LYS A 151 -9.68 -8.21 -3.45
N THR A 152 -9.90 -8.84 -2.30
CA THR A 152 -8.97 -8.81 -1.16
C THR A 152 -8.78 -10.22 -0.59
N PHE A 153 -7.53 -10.65 -0.48
CA PHE A 153 -7.16 -11.82 0.31
C PHE A 153 -6.79 -11.40 1.72
N ILE A 154 -7.23 -12.19 2.70
CA ILE A 154 -6.87 -12.02 4.10
C ILE A 154 -6.32 -13.34 4.63
N TYR A 155 -5.10 -13.28 5.12
CA TYR A 155 -4.39 -14.36 5.80
C TYR A 155 -4.52 -14.13 7.29
N ARG A 156 -5.43 -14.90 7.87
CA ARG A 156 -5.70 -14.90 9.30
C ARG A 156 -5.13 -16.17 9.88
N LEU A 157 -3.97 -16.05 10.55
CA LEU A 157 -3.30 -17.22 11.10
C LEU A 157 -4.13 -17.86 12.24
N PRO A 158 -4.12 -19.20 12.35
CA PRO A 158 -4.76 -19.90 13.47
C PRO A 158 -4.23 -19.43 14.83
N LEU A 159 -5.10 -19.41 15.83
CA LEU A 159 -4.81 -18.96 17.19
C LEU A 159 -4.00 -20.02 17.95
N ASN A 160 -2.69 -20.07 17.73
CA ASN A 160 -1.78 -20.95 18.45
C ASN A 160 -0.40 -20.29 18.66
N PRO A 161 0.40 -20.78 19.62
CA PRO A 161 1.69 -20.16 19.97
C PRO A 161 2.72 -20.13 18.83
N GLU A 162 2.63 -21.06 17.88
CA GLU A 162 3.57 -21.25 16.78
C GLU A 162 3.34 -20.28 15.60
N ASN A 163 2.17 -19.62 15.55
CA ASN A 163 1.83 -18.63 14.54
C ASN A 163 2.00 -17.17 15.00
N VAL A 164 2.44 -16.95 16.25
CA VAL A 164 2.62 -15.60 16.76
C VAL A 164 3.84 -14.92 16.16
N PHE A 165 3.71 -13.63 15.90
CA PHE A 165 4.82 -12.78 15.54
C PHE A 165 5.58 -12.41 16.80
N SER A 166 6.92 -12.53 16.74
CA SER A 166 7.78 -11.95 17.77
C SER A 166 7.70 -10.42 17.73
N ILE A 167 8.19 -9.75 18.76
CA ILE A 167 8.30 -8.29 18.73
C ILE A 167 9.52 -7.91 17.90
N GLY A 168 9.32 -7.07 16.89
CA GLY A 168 10.35 -6.77 15.91
C GLY A 168 9.78 -6.37 14.56
N THR A 169 10.65 -6.40 13.55
CA THR A 169 10.31 -6.15 12.15
C THR A 169 10.13 -7.48 11.43
N HIS A 170 9.05 -7.58 10.65
CA HIS A 170 8.72 -8.74 9.84
C HIS A 170 8.61 -8.37 8.38
N ASN A 171 9.04 -9.28 7.51
CA ASN A 171 9.02 -9.09 6.06
C ASN A 171 8.03 -10.05 5.42
N VAL A 172 7.19 -9.53 4.53
CA VAL A 172 6.25 -10.30 3.74
C VAL A 172 6.68 -10.26 2.29
N ASN A 173 6.69 -11.43 1.63
CA ASN A 173 6.65 -11.52 0.18
C ASN A 173 5.37 -12.22 -0.22
N PHE A 174 4.69 -11.66 -1.21
CA PHE A 174 3.41 -12.15 -1.68
C PHE A 174 3.39 -12.22 -3.19
N THR A 175 2.81 -13.28 -3.73
CA THR A 175 2.64 -13.49 -5.17
C THR A 175 1.23 -14.03 -5.46
N LEU A 176 0.59 -13.45 -6.47
CA LEU A 176 -0.67 -13.87 -7.05
C LEU A 176 -0.44 -14.41 -8.47
N THR A 177 -1.21 -15.42 -8.86
CA THR A 177 -1.30 -15.89 -10.25
C THR A 177 -2.78 -16.00 -10.65
N ASP A 178 -3.15 -15.44 -11.81
CA ASP A 178 -4.49 -15.58 -12.38
C ASP A 178 -4.60 -16.77 -13.36
N SER A 179 -5.82 -17.06 -13.83
CA SER A 179 -6.09 -18.17 -14.76
C SER A 179 -5.38 -18.04 -16.11
N GLY A 180 -4.97 -16.83 -16.48
CA GLY A 180 -4.26 -16.51 -17.71
C GLY A 180 -2.75 -16.64 -17.56
N GLY A 181 -2.28 -16.95 -16.34
CA GLY A 181 -0.88 -17.12 -16.02
C GLY A 181 -0.15 -15.80 -15.71
N HIS A 182 -0.86 -14.67 -15.63
CA HIS A 182 -0.25 -13.41 -15.20
C HIS A 182 0.08 -13.48 -13.71
N GLN A 183 1.19 -12.85 -13.33
CA GLN A 183 1.65 -12.79 -11.95
C GLN A 183 1.78 -11.36 -11.45
N ALA A 184 1.44 -11.16 -10.18
CA ALA A 184 1.74 -9.93 -9.46
C ALA A 184 2.40 -10.26 -8.13
N SER A 185 3.40 -9.47 -7.74
CA SER A 185 4.10 -9.64 -6.48
C SER A 185 4.22 -8.34 -5.70
N ALA A 186 4.22 -8.45 -4.39
CA ALA A 186 4.48 -7.35 -3.47
C ALA A 186 5.41 -7.81 -2.34
N THR A 187 6.33 -6.93 -1.96
CA THR A 187 7.21 -7.12 -0.81
C THR A 187 7.06 -5.91 0.09
N TRP A 188 6.83 -6.14 1.37
CA TRP A 188 6.75 -5.06 2.36
C TRP A 188 7.19 -5.55 3.74
N SER A 189 7.35 -4.60 4.64
CA SER A 189 7.65 -4.87 6.04
C SER A 189 6.71 -4.13 6.97
N PHE A 190 6.57 -4.67 8.17
CA PHE A 190 5.83 -4.06 9.27
C PHE A 190 6.51 -4.41 10.59
N THR A 191 6.16 -3.69 11.65
CA THR A 191 6.63 -3.92 13.01
C THR A 191 5.53 -4.45 13.90
N VAL A 192 5.94 -5.19 14.93
CA VAL A 192 5.07 -5.71 15.99
C VAL A 192 5.63 -5.26 17.33
N GLY A 193 4.82 -4.51 18.10
CA GLY A 193 5.13 -4.03 19.44
C GLY A 193 6.26 -2.99 19.54
N ILE A 194 6.69 -2.40 18.42
CA ILE A 194 7.79 -1.42 18.39
C ILE A 194 7.29 0.00 18.63
N LYS A 195 6.17 0.37 18.00
CA LYS A 195 5.57 1.70 18.11
C LYS A 195 4.27 1.67 18.90
N PRO A 196 3.91 2.75 19.61
CA PRO A 196 2.60 2.86 20.21
C PRO A 196 1.54 2.97 19.10
N VAL A 197 0.52 2.13 19.18
CA VAL A 197 -0.70 2.25 18.37
C VAL A 197 -1.92 2.29 19.28
N SER A 198 -2.99 2.91 18.79
CA SER A 198 -4.26 2.93 19.50
C SER A 198 -4.82 1.50 19.56
N THR A 199 -4.81 0.92 20.75
CA THR A 199 -5.42 -0.40 20.99
C THR A 199 -6.83 -0.18 21.53
N PRO A 200 -7.89 -0.46 20.75
CA PRO A 200 -9.25 -0.30 21.25
C PRO A 200 -9.48 -1.21 22.46
N ALA A 201 -10.31 -0.74 23.39
CA ALA A 201 -10.77 -1.58 24.49
C ALA A 201 -11.51 -2.80 23.92
N ILE A 202 -11.46 -3.92 24.64
CA ILE A 202 -12.20 -5.12 24.26
C ILE A 202 -13.69 -4.74 24.16
N PRO A 203 -14.32 -4.91 22.98
CA PRO A 203 -15.74 -4.60 22.80
C PRO A 203 -16.61 -5.42 23.76
N SER A 204 -17.71 -4.83 24.21
CA SER A 204 -18.64 -5.50 25.14
C SER A 204 -19.28 -6.77 24.54
N ASP A 205 -19.35 -6.86 23.22
CA ASP A 205 -19.85 -8.01 22.47
C ASP A 205 -18.74 -9.00 22.06
N GLY A 206 -17.47 -8.72 22.38
CA GLY A 206 -16.34 -9.57 22.08
C GLY A 206 -16.36 -10.88 22.88
N LYS A 207 -16.36 -12.02 22.19
CA LYS A 207 -16.27 -13.35 22.82
C LYS A 207 -14.84 -13.85 22.81
N ASN A 208 -14.38 -14.47 23.90
CA ASN A 208 -13.08 -15.13 23.90
C ASN A 208 -13.14 -16.34 22.93
N VAL A 209 -12.31 -16.30 21.89
CA VAL A 209 -12.23 -17.31 20.82
C VAL A 209 -10.92 -18.10 20.87
N GLY A 210 -10.01 -17.74 21.77
CA GLY A 210 -8.73 -18.40 21.90
C GLY A 210 -7.95 -17.86 23.08
N SER A 211 -7.24 -18.76 23.76
CA SER A 211 -6.33 -18.42 24.85
C SER A 211 -5.14 -19.37 24.80
N PHE A 212 -3.92 -18.82 24.79
CA PHE A 212 -2.71 -19.62 24.74
C PHE A 212 -1.54 -18.87 25.42
N THR A 213 -0.46 -19.60 25.68
CA THR A 213 0.69 -19.08 26.43
C THR A 213 1.94 -19.10 25.55
N ILE A 214 2.75 -18.06 25.66
CA ILE A 214 3.99 -17.89 24.90
C ILE A 214 5.13 -17.60 25.87
N ASP A 215 6.25 -18.30 25.70
CA ASP A 215 7.48 -18.00 26.44
C ASP A 215 7.98 -16.58 26.11
N THR A 216 8.42 -15.83 27.13
CA THR A 216 8.91 -14.45 26.91
C THR A 216 10.14 -14.40 26.00
N ASN A 217 10.97 -15.44 25.94
CA ASN A 217 12.13 -15.48 25.05
C ASN A 217 11.74 -15.60 23.58
N LEU A 218 10.57 -16.17 23.26
CA LEU A 218 10.04 -16.22 21.89
C LEU A 218 9.51 -14.87 21.43
N LEU A 219 8.87 -14.13 22.34
CA LEU A 219 8.34 -12.79 22.04
C LEU A 219 9.41 -11.72 22.02
N PHE A 220 10.43 -11.86 22.88
CA PHE A 220 11.49 -10.90 23.07
C PHE A 220 12.85 -11.60 22.89
N PRO A 221 13.34 -11.78 21.65
CA PRO A 221 14.53 -12.58 21.33
C PRO A 221 15.86 -12.08 21.95
N GLN A 222 15.81 -11.06 22.80
CA GLN A 222 16.96 -10.44 23.47
C GLN A 222 16.70 -10.18 24.97
N SER A 223 15.56 -10.61 25.51
CA SER A 223 15.27 -10.43 26.94
C SER A 223 15.79 -11.62 27.74
N SER A 224 16.42 -11.38 28.88
CA SER A 224 16.77 -12.43 29.86
C SER A 224 15.64 -12.69 30.86
N ILE A 225 14.40 -12.34 30.48
CA ILE A 225 13.26 -12.47 31.39
C ILE A 225 12.76 -13.90 31.34
N ASN A 226 12.78 -14.55 32.50
CA ASN A 226 12.10 -15.83 32.70
C ASN A 226 10.61 -15.56 32.98
N GLY A 227 9.74 -16.14 32.17
CA GLY A 227 8.30 -15.95 32.29
C GLY A 227 7.55 -16.37 31.04
N PHE A 228 6.26 -16.08 31.06
CA PHE A 228 5.38 -16.30 29.93
C PHE A 228 4.33 -15.21 29.83
N VAL A 229 3.82 -15.02 28.61
CA VAL A 229 2.69 -14.16 28.30
C VAL A 229 1.50 -15.04 27.94
N SER A 230 0.43 -14.93 28.71
CA SER A 230 -0.87 -15.46 28.30
C SER A 230 -1.53 -14.45 27.38
N VAL A 231 -1.98 -14.92 26.22
CA VAL A 231 -2.66 -14.14 25.19
C VAL A 231 -4.10 -14.60 25.12
N ASN A 232 -5.02 -13.70 25.45
CA ASN A 232 -6.45 -13.90 25.29
C ASN A 232 -6.92 -13.15 24.05
N VAL A 233 -7.64 -13.84 23.17
CA VAL A 233 -8.14 -13.30 21.91
C VAL A 233 -9.65 -13.22 21.96
N TYR A 234 -10.19 -12.03 21.73
CA TYR A 234 -11.61 -11.74 21.70
C TYR A 234 -12.02 -11.38 20.28
N GLU A 235 -13.14 -11.91 19.80
CA GLU A 235 -13.67 -11.64 18.46
C GLU A 235 -15.14 -11.22 18.52
N THR A 236 -15.49 -10.15 17.83
CA THR A 236 -16.88 -9.67 17.71
C THR A 236 -17.63 -10.47 16.64
N GLN A 237 -18.95 -10.30 16.55
CA GLN A 237 -19.74 -10.95 15.48
C GLN A 237 -19.34 -10.50 14.07
N LYS A 238 -18.67 -9.34 13.94
CA LYS A 238 -18.14 -8.82 12.67
C LYS A 238 -16.75 -9.35 12.33
N GLY A 239 -16.17 -10.20 13.19
CA GLY A 239 -14.84 -10.75 13.01
C GLY A 239 -13.69 -9.82 13.41
N GLU A 240 -13.99 -8.72 14.10
CA GLU A 240 -12.97 -7.79 14.64
C GLU A 240 -12.31 -8.41 15.87
N ARG A 241 -10.97 -8.42 15.92
CA ARG A 241 -10.21 -9.03 17.00
C ARG A 241 -9.63 -8.00 17.97
N SER A 242 -9.71 -8.32 19.25
CA SER A 242 -9.06 -7.59 20.35
C SER A 242 -8.21 -8.55 21.18
N PHE A 243 -7.14 -8.04 21.77
CA PHE A 243 -6.14 -8.86 22.46
C PHE A 243 -5.91 -8.34 23.87
N GLU A 244 -5.81 -9.28 24.82
CA GLU A 244 -5.30 -9.02 26.16
C GLU A 244 -4.05 -9.85 26.40
N TYR A 245 -3.00 -9.19 26.89
CA TYR A 245 -1.72 -9.78 27.23
C TYR A 245 -1.54 -9.77 28.75
N ILE A 246 -1.29 -10.93 29.31
CA ILE A 246 -1.05 -11.11 30.75
C ILE A 246 0.35 -11.67 30.95
N LEU A 247 1.23 -10.86 31.54
CA LEU A 247 2.62 -11.22 31.80
C LEU A 247 2.78 -11.86 33.17
N PHE A 248 3.37 -13.05 33.20
CA PHE A 248 3.79 -13.77 34.40
C PHE A 248 5.31 -13.89 34.38
N THR A 249 6.00 -13.33 35.37
CA THR A 249 7.47 -13.32 35.44
C THR A 249 7.95 -13.15 36.88
N GLY A 250 9.21 -13.50 37.14
CA GLY A 250 9.82 -13.47 38.46
C GLY A 250 9.64 -14.78 39.23
N SER A 251 9.76 -14.72 40.56
CA SER A 251 9.73 -15.92 41.42
C SER A 251 8.34 -16.52 41.60
N ASN A 252 7.27 -15.75 41.39
CA ASN A 252 5.90 -16.25 41.51
C ASN A 252 5.17 -16.16 40.16
N LEU A 253 5.23 -17.27 39.42
CA LEU A 253 4.57 -17.41 38.11
C LEU A 253 3.06 -17.65 38.19
N GLN A 254 2.45 -17.69 39.39
CA GLN A 254 1.00 -17.86 39.54
C GLN A 254 0.25 -16.52 39.63
N LYS A 255 0.94 -15.41 39.88
CA LYS A 255 0.32 -14.08 39.99
C LYS A 255 0.67 -13.23 38.76
N PRO A 256 -0.32 -12.66 38.05
CA PRO A 256 -0.02 -11.79 36.91
C PRO A 256 0.71 -10.54 37.37
N MET A 257 1.83 -10.22 36.73
CA MET A 257 2.58 -9.00 36.99
C MET A 257 1.97 -7.82 36.25
N LEU A 258 1.53 -8.03 35.00
CA LEU A 258 0.94 -7.01 34.16
C LEU A 258 -0.21 -7.58 33.35
N LYS A 259 -1.28 -6.81 33.22
CA LYS A 259 -2.35 -7.01 32.24
C LYS A 259 -2.42 -5.78 31.34
N THR A 260 -2.42 -5.97 30.03
CA THR A 260 -2.48 -4.85 29.07
C THR A 260 -3.01 -5.32 27.72
N SER A 261 -3.65 -4.43 26.98
CA SER A 261 -3.97 -4.62 25.56
C SER A 261 -2.87 -4.09 24.63
N SER A 262 -1.86 -3.40 25.16
CA SER A 262 -0.82 -2.73 24.36
C SER A 262 0.48 -3.52 24.34
N LEU A 263 0.85 -4.03 23.16
CA LEU A 263 2.15 -4.69 22.98
C LEU A 263 3.33 -3.75 23.18
N PHE A 264 3.21 -2.50 22.75
CA PHE A 264 4.23 -1.49 22.99
C PHE A 264 4.48 -1.30 24.49
N PHE A 265 3.41 -1.24 25.29
CA PHE A 265 3.54 -1.12 26.74
C PHE A 265 4.14 -2.37 27.37
N LEU A 266 3.68 -3.56 26.94
CA LEU A 266 4.25 -4.84 27.36
C LEU A 266 5.77 -4.89 27.10
N ARG A 267 6.20 -4.54 25.87
CA ARG A 267 7.62 -4.43 25.50
C ARG A 267 8.36 -3.46 26.40
N LYS A 268 7.84 -2.24 26.59
CA LYS A 268 8.49 -1.21 27.40
C LYS A 268 8.72 -1.63 28.85
N ILE A 269 7.80 -2.38 29.45
CA ILE A 269 7.95 -2.90 30.81
C ILE A 269 9.04 -3.97 30.88
N ILE A 270 9.13 -4.81 29.85
CA ILE A 270 10.13 -5.87 29.73
C ILE A 270 11.52 -5.31 29.44
N THR A 271 11.67 -4.43 28.45
CA THR A 271 12.97 -3.90 28.03
C THR A 271 13.57 -2.90 29.02
N LYS A 272 12.76 -2.17 29.79
CA LYS A 272 13.24 -1.35 30.91
C LYS A 272 13.99 -2.17 31.98
N ARG A 273 13.76 -3.49 32.05
CA ARG A 273 14.48 -4.38 32.97
C ARG A 273 15.80 -4.90 32.40
N THR A 274 16.08 -4.72 31.10
CA THR A 274 17.20 -5.37 30.40
C THR A 274 18.24 -4.42 29.80
N SER A 275 18.10 -3.08 29.90
CA SER A 275 18.92 -2.17 29.08
C SER A 275 20.40 -2.07 29.53
N LYS A 276 21.25 -2.86 28.87
CA LYS A 276 22.40 -2.34 28.12
C LYS A 276 22.26 -2.86 26.69
N ASP A 277 21.64 -2.07 25.83
CA ASP A 277 21.47 -2.43 24.42
C ASP A 277 22.86 -2.39 23.74
N ILE A 278 23.42 -3.56 23.45
CA ILE A 278 24.64 -3.71 22.65
C ILE A 278 24.21 -3.94 21.21
N PHE A 279 24.62 -3.06 20.30
CA PHE A 279 24.40 -3.20 18.87
C PHE A 279 25.69 -3.66 18.19
N THR A 280 25.68 -4.86 17.60
CA THR A 280 26.83 -5.43 16.89
C THR A 280 26.63 -5.29 15.39
N LEU A 281 27.52 -4.54 14.74
CA LEU A 281 27.56 -4.36 13.29
C LEU A 281 28.56 -5.34 12.66
N PHE A 282 28.11 -6.13 11.69
CA PHE A 282 28.99 -6.97 10.88
C PHE A 282 29.22 -6.32 9.51
N PRO A 283 30.46 -5.95 9.16
CA PRO A 283 30.73 -5.38 7.84
C PRO A 283 30.63 -6.45 6.76
N LYS A 284 29.88 -6.16 5.69
CA LYS A 284 29.75 -7.04 4.50
C LYS A 284 30.95 -6.88 3.54
N THR A 285 32.17 -7.03 4.04
CA THR A 285 33.36 -7.05 3.17
C THR A 285 34.21 -8.27 3.47
N LYS A 286 34.64 -8.96 2.40
CA LYS A 286 35.60 -10.08 2.47
C LYS A 286 37.06 -9.60 2.41
N LEU A 287 37.31 -8.29 2.51
CA LEU A 287 38.60 -7.66 2.21
C LEU A 287 39.18 -6.89 3.41
N ALA A 288 38.86 -7.29 4.64
CA ALA A 288 39.52 -6.76 5.83
C ALA A 288 40.82 -7.55 6.09
N PHE A 289 41.98 -6.88 6.02
CA PHE A 289 43.29 -7.45 6.35
C PHE A 289 44.20 -6.40 6.99
N LEU A 290 45.24 -6.85 7.69
CA LEU A 290 46.16 -6.00 8.45
C LEU A 290 46.79 -4.91 7.56
N GLY A 291 46.72 -3.65 8.00
CA GLY A 291 47.31 -2.49 7.31
C GLY A 291 46.37 -1.71 6.40
N ASN A 292 45.14 -2.18 6.18
CA ASN A 292 44.16 -1.47 5.35
C ASN A 292 43.30 -0.51 6.20
N LYS A 293 43.09 0.73 5.75
CA LYS A 293 42.27 1.73 6.48
C LYS A 293 40.80 1.59 6.08
N LEU A 294 40.02 0.87 6.88
CA LEU A 294 38.58 0.73 6.67
C LEU A 294 37.86 1.95 7.25
N THR A 295 37.10 2.65 6.41
CA THR A 295 36.23 3.74 6.84
C THR A 295 34.80 3.21 6.89
N PHE A 296 34.25 3.09 8.09
CA PHE A 296 32.86 2.73 8.31
C PHE A 296 32.07 3.98 8.61
N SER A 297 31.15 4.32 7.72
CA SER A 297 30.11 5.31 7.97
C SER A 297 28.85 4.58 8.42
N TYR A 298 28.30 5.01 9.56
CA TYR A 298 26.98 4.62 10.01
C TYR A 298 26.21 5.90 10.31
N ASP A 299 24.96 5.94 9.87
CA ASP A 299 24.01 6.96 10.27
C ASP A 299 23.09 6.34 11.33
N TYR A 300 23.03 6.99 12.49
CA TYR A 300 22.12 6.62 13.57
C TYR A 300 21.21 7.79 13.91
N SER A 301 19.91 7.54 14.00
CA SER A 301 18.92 8.50 14.50
C SER A 301 18.26 7.97 15.78
N GLY A 302 18.48 8.68 16.89
CA GLY A 302 17.95 8.36 18.21
C GLY A 302 18.73 9.03 19.35
N ASP A 303 18.19 8.99 20.57
CA ASP A 303 18.77 9.62 21.79
C ASP A 303 19.96 8.83 22.38
N GLY A 304 20.84 8.29 21.52
CA GLY A 304 21.96 7.43 21.90
C GLY A 304 23.32 8.15 21.80
N LYS A 305 24.26 7.80 22.70
CA LYS A 305 25.68 8.19 22.60
C LYS A 305 26.55 6.94 22.48
N ILE A 306 27.54 6.98 21.58
CA ILE A 306 28.54 5.92 21.47
C ILE A 306 29.45 5.99 22.69
N VAL A 307 29.42 4.94 23.50
CA VAL A 307 30.16 4.85 24.77
C VAL A 307 31.45 4.04 24.64
N ALA A 308 31.53 3.11 23.69
CA ALA A 308 32.73 2.34 23.39
C ALA A 308 32.68 1.81 21.95
N VAL A 309 33.84 1.66 21.33
CA VAL A 309 34.04 0.96 20.07
C VAL A 309 35.11 -0.10 20.31
N GLN A 310 34.78 -1.37 20.09
CA GLN A 310 35.71 -2.50 20.22
C GLN A 310 35.77 -3.23 18.88
N TRP A 311 36.98 -3.63 18.48
CA TRP A 311 37.22 -4.36 17.23
C TRP A 311 37.96 -5.64 17.57
N ASN A 312 37.55 -6.75 16.94
CA ASN A 312 38.31 -7.99 16.93
C ASN A 312 38.52 -8.39 15.46
N ILE A 313 39.75 -8.69 15.10
CA ILE A 313 40.08 -9.37 13.84
C ILE A 313 40.36 -10.80 14.28
N GLU A 314 39.45 -11.71 13.99
CA GLU A 314 39.72 -13.13 14.16
C GLU A 314 40.62 -13.54 12.98
N ASP A 315 41.88 -13.82 13.28
CA ASP A 315 42.78 -14.48 12.32
C ASP A 315 42.36 -15.95 12.24
N ASP A 316 41.95 -16.41 11.05
CA ASP A 316 41.84 -17.84 10.72
C ASP A 316 43.23 -18.48 10.59
#